data_AF-A0A9E4ZDS6-F1
#
_entry.id   AF-A0A9E4ZDS6-F1
#
_cell.length_a   1.000
_cell.length_b   1.000
_cell.length_c   1.000
_cell.angle_alpha   90.00
_cell.angle_beta   90.00
_cell.angle_gamma   90.00
#
_symmetry.space_group_name_H-M   'P 1'
#
loop_
_entity.id
_entity.type
_entity.pdbx_description
1 polymer ?
#
loop_
_entity_poly.entity_id
_entity_poly.type
_entity_poly.pdbx_seq_one_letter_code
_entity_poly.pdbx_strand_id
1 'polypeptide(L)'
;MSDSNVGIASGGIVGKDKYLAVAIHQIIEEYGWKGIEKNFGADHKMIYVKSGSLLDKIEVKAHKVGNRLDVNFLGITPKKGLLDKIFDFNVREIPKSFELHKYVSDELNVLEKQHLSTIVEVVLKELEDVAQD
;
A
#
# COMPACT_ATOMS: atom_id res chain seq x y z
N MET A 1 10.78 -10.65 49.91
CA MET A 1 11.11 -10.89 48.49
C MET A 1 9.80 -11.08 47.77
N SER A 2 9.32 -10.01 47.16
CA SER A 2 8.16 -9.98 46.28
C SER A 2 8.47 -8.90 45.27
N ASP A 3 8.50 -9.23 43.99
CA ASP A 3 7.76 -8.50 42.97
C ASP A 3 7.81 -9.27 41.66
N SER A 4 6.62 -9.73 41.29
CA SER A 4 6.28 -10.23 39.97
C SER A 4 6.19 -9.04 39.02
N ASN A 5 6.74 -9.15 37.81
CA ASN A 5 6.18 -8.42 36.67
C ASN A 5 6.48 -9.12 35.34
N VAL A 6 5.45 -9.82 34.87
CA VAL A 6 4.86 -9.75 33.52
C VAL A 6 5.85 -9.59 32.35
N GLY A 7 5.95 -10.65 31.56
CA GLY A 7 6.71 -10.67 30.32
C GLY A 7 6.14 -9.80 29.21
N ILE A 8 6.99 -9.51 28.23
CA ILE A 8 6.57 -9.16 26.87
C ILE A 8 7.56 -9.84 25.92
N ALA A 9 7.12 -10.93 25.30
CA ALA A 9 7.72 -11.43 24.06
C ALA A 9 7.34 -10.45 22.94
N SER A 10 8.18 -9.44 22.66
CA SER A 10 7.90 -8.40 21.66
C SER A 10 8.56 -8.66 20.28
N GLY A 11 9.13 -9.85 20.06
CA GLY A 11 9.90 -10.15 18.84
C GLY A 11 9.10 -10.38 17.55
N GLY A 12 7.77 -10.60 17.62
CA GLY A 12 7.01 -11.20 16.49
C GLY A 12 6.29 -10.23 15.53
N ILE A 13 6.21 -8.92 15.80
CA ILE A 13 5.43 -7.98 14.95
C ILE A 13 6.29 -6.78 14.48
N VAL A 14 7.51 -6.64 14.95
CA VAL A 14 8.37 -5.52 14.56
C VAL A 14 8.88 -5.77 13.13
N GLY A 15 8.43 -4.96 12.18
CA GLY A 15 8.91 -4.96 10.80
C GLY A 15 8.05 -5.72 9.78
N LYS A 16 7.06 -6.52 10.19
CA LYS A 16 6.16 -7.21 9.24
C LYS A 16 5.42 -6.25 8.31
N ASP A 17 5.02 -5.10 8.85
CA ASP A 17 4.41 -3.98 8.12
C ASP A 17 5.29 -3.51 6.96
N LYS A 18 6.57 -3.20 7.24
CA LYS A 18 7.55 -2.85 6.21
C LYS A 18 7.73 -3.94 5.15
N TYR A 19 7.83 -5.21 5.56
CA TYR A 19 8.01 -6.31 4.59
C TYR A 19 6.80 -6.47 3.67
N LEU A 20 5.58 -6.34 4.21
CA LEU A 20 4.37 -6.35 3.41
C LEU A 20 4.29 -5.14 2.47
N ALA A 21 4.66 -3.95 2.94
CA ALA A 21 4.70 -2.74 2.10
C ALA A 21 5.72 -2.87 0.95
N VAL A 22 6.88 -3.47 1.21
CA VAL A 22 7.88 -3.78 0.18
C VAL A 22 7.36 -4.83 -0.81
N ALA A 23 6.59 -5.83 -0.36
CA ALA A 23 5.99 -6.81 -1.26
C ALA A 23 4.94 -6.17 -2.19
N ILE A 24 4.05 -5.32 -1.64
CA ILE A 24 3.09 -4.53 -2.43
C ILE A 24 3.84 -3.67 -3.45
N HIS A 25 4.93 -3.03 -3.03
CA HIS A 25 5.77 -2.24 -3.92
C HIS A 25 6.32 -3.03 -5.11
N GLN A 26 6.89 -4.21 -4.86
CA GLN A 26 7.43 -5.08 -5.90
C GLN A 26 6.35 -5.52 -6.89
N ILE A 27 5.19 -5.92 -6.38
CA ILE A 27 4.05 -6.31 -7.21
C ILE A 27 3.63 -5.15 -8.12
N ILE A 28 3.50 -3.93 -7.59
CA ILE A 28 3.16 -2.75 -8.40
C ILE A 28 4.18 -2.54 -9.53
N GLU A 29 5.48 -2.68 -9.24
CA GLU A 29 6.53 -2.58 -10.27
C GLU A 29 6.45 -3.70 -11.32
N GLU A 30 6.05 -4.92 -10.94
CA GLU A 30 5.79 -6.03 -11.87
C GLU A 30 4.64 -5.74 -12.86
N TYR A 31 3.65 -4.93 -12.46
CA TYR A 31 2.59 -4.43 -13.35
C TYR A 31 2.99 -3.21 -14.19
N GLY A 32 4.28 -2.87 -14.23
CA GLY A 32 4.85 -1.83 -15.10
C GLY A 32 4.79 -0.42 -14.54
N TRP A 33 4.39 -0.25 -13.28
CA TRP A 33 4.39 1.03 -12.58
C TRP A 33 5.75 1.32 -11.97
N LYS A 34 6.43 2.37 -12.41
CA LYS A 34 7.76 2.73 -11.92
C LYS A 34 7.66 3.55 -10.64
N GLY A 35 8.25 3.06 -9.54
CA GLY A 35 8.33 3.83 -8.30
C GLY A 35 9.33 5.00 -8.41
N ILE A 36 8.86 6.22 -8.16
CA ILE A 36 9.65 7.46 -8.22
C ILE A 36 9.94 8.06 -6.84
N GLU A 37 9.16 7.69 -5.83
CA GLU A 37 9.38 8.05 -4.43
C GLU A 37 9.02 6.85 -3.56
N LYS A 38 9.86 6.53 -2.57
CA LYS A 38 9.68 5.39 -1.66
C LYS A 38 10.17 5.78 -0.26
N ASN A 39 9.26 5.78 0.71
CA ASN A 39 9.57 5.95 2.13
C ASN A 39 8.97 4.78 2.91
N PHE A 40 9.80 3.99 3.57
CA PHE A 40 9.39 2.87 4.42
C PHE A 40 9.75 3.18 5.88
N GLY A 41 9.00 4.11 6.47
CA GLY A 41 9.18 4.60 7.84
C GLY A 41 8.07 4.15 8.79
N ALA A 42 7.70 5.02 9.74
CA ALA A 42 6.57 4.80 10.64
C ALA A 42 5.25 4.65 9.87
N ASP A 43 5.06 5.51 8.86
CA ASP A 43 4.13 5.29 7.77
C ASP A 43 4.93 4.99 6.51
N HIS A 44 4.36 4.17 5.63
CA HIS A 44 4.94 3.88 4.33
C HIS A 44 4.25 4.68 3.24
N LYS A 45 5.04 5.32 2.39
CA LYS A 45 4.54 6.10 1.26
C LYS A 45 5.33 5.74 0.02
N MET A 46 4.62 5.44 -1.06
CA MET A 46 5.22 5.14 -2.36
C MET A 46 4.47 5.90 -3.44
N ILE A 47 5.18 6.46 -4.42
CA ILE A 47 4.59 7.13 -5.58
C ILE A 47 5.08 6.45 -6.86
N TYR A 48 4.16 6.21 -7.77
CA TYR A 48 4.40 5.49 -9.01
C TYR A 48 3.89 6.26 -10.23
N VAL A 49 4.59 6.09 -11.35
CA VAL A 49 4.17 6.58 -12.68
C VAL A 49 4.29 5.45 -13.70
N LYS A 50 3.45 5.47 -14.73
CA LYS A 50 3.47 4.48 -15.82
C LYS A 50 3.26 5.18 -17.15
N SER A 51 4.14 4.89 -18.11
CA SER A 51 4.00 5.46 -19.45
C SER A 51 2.74 4.91 -20.13
N GLY A 52 1.97 5.79 -20.77
CA GLY A 52 0.71 5.41 -21.45
C GLY A 52 -0.48 5.17 -20.53
N SER A 53 -0.32 5.32 -19.20
CA SER A 53 -1.45 5.34 -18.25
C SER A 53 -2.26 6.64 -18.40
N LEU A 54 -3.57 6.56 -18.16
CA LEU A 54 -4.46 7.72 -18.07
C LEU A 54 -4.38 8.44 -16.72
N LEU A 55 -3.86 7.77 -15.70
CA LEU A 55 -3.49 8.39 -14.42
C LEU A 55 -2.15 9.11 -14.56
N ASP A 56 -2.04 10.30 -13.97
CA ASP A 56 -0.77 11.02 -13.78
C ASP A 56 0.17 10.23 -12.89
N LYS A 57 -0.37 9.67 -11.80
CA LYS A 57 0.38 8.86 -10.83
C LYS A 57 -0.54 8.02 -9.96
N ILE A 58 0.05 7.02 -9.31
CA ILE A 58 -0.53 6.33 -8.17
C ILE A 58 0.27 6.69 -6.93
N GLU A 59 -0.40 7.06 -5.85
CA GLU A 59 0.18 7.19 -4.51
C GLU A 59 -0.35 6.05 -3.64
N VAL A 60 0.54 5.35 -2.93
CA VAL A 60 0.19 4.31 -1.97
C VAL A 60 0.64 4.77 -0.60
N LYS A 61 -0.31 4.86 0.34
CA LYS A 61 -0.08 5.19 1.74
C LYS A 61 -0.43 3.97 2.59
N ALA A 62 0.50 3.48 3.38
CA ALA A 62 0.28 2.34 4.25
C ALA A 62 0.66 2.67 5.69
N HIS A 63 -0.22 2.34 6.63
CA HIS A 63 -0.02 2.61 8.05
C HIS A 63 -0.38 1.38 8.86
N LYS A 64 0.42 1.10 9.90
CA LYS A 64 0.18 -0.05 10.78
C LYS A 64 -0.85 0.30 11.83
N VAL A 65 -1.89 -0.52 11.93
CA VAL A 65 -2.93 -0.42 12.98
C VAL A 65 -3.00 -1.77 13.70
N GLY A 66 -2.38 -1.85 14.88
CA GLY A 66 -2.30 -3.10 15.63
C GLY A 66 -1.60 -4.21 14.85
N ASN A 67 -2.34 -5.28 14.51
CA ASN A 67 -1.84 -6.44 13.77
C ASN A 67 -2.09 -6.36 12.24
N ARG A 68 -2.39 -5.17 11.74
CA ARG A 68 -2.89 -4.92 10.38
C ARG A 68 -2.11 -3.81 9.70
N LEU A 69 -1.99 -3.91 8.38
CA LEU A 69 -1.53 -2.84 7.52
C LEU A 69 -2.72 -2.30 6.74
N ASP A 70 -3.12 -1.07 7.03
CA ASP A 70 -4.15 -0.37 6.29
C ASP A 70 -3.48 0.43 5.17
N VAL A 71 -3.91 0.16 3.93
CA VAL A 71 -3.27 0.64 2.70
C VAL A 71 -4.31 1.37 1.85
N ASN A 72 -4.04 2.63 1.55
CA ASN A 72 -4.84 3.41 0.63
C ASN A 72 -4.09 3.55 -0.69
N PHE A 73 -4.73 3.11 -1.77
CA PHE A 73 -4.24 3.29 -3.14
C PHE A 73 -4.98 4.47 -3.75
N LEU A 74 -4.24 5.51 -4.12
CA LEU A 74 -4.77 6.75 -4.65
C LEU A 74 -4.37 6.87 -6.13
N GLY A 75 -5.32 6.68 -7.04
CA GLY A 75 -5.15 7.00 -8.45
C GLY A 75 -5.43 8.47 -8.69
N ILE A 76 -4.49 9.18 -9.32
CA ILE A 76 -4.59 10.62 -9.54
C ILE A 76 -4.65 10.88 -11.05
N THR A 77 -5.73 11.50 -11.52
CA THR A 77 -5.91 11.89 -12.93
C THR A 77 -5.46 13.35 -13.17
N PRO A 78 -5.13 13.73 -14.43
CA PRO A 78 -4.87 15.11 -14.78
C PRO A 78 -6.03 16.03 -14.40
N LYS A 79 -5.75 17.19 -13.78
CA LYS A 79 -6.78 18.19 -13.48
C LYS A 79 -7.31 18.78 -14.79
N LYS A 80 -8.61 18.57 -15.09
CA LYS A 80 -9.25 19.02 -16.34
C LYS A 80 -9.90 20.40 -16.20
N GLY A 81 -10.23 20.86 -14.98
CA GLY A 81 -10.89 22.15 -14.73
C GLY A 81 -10.48 22.93 -13.47
N LEU A 82 -11.05 24.14 -13.29
CA LEU A 82 -10.82 25.00 -12.11
C LEU A 82 -11.40 24.39 -10.82
N LEU A 83 -12.52 23.66 -10.92
CA LEU A 83 -13.16 22.99 -9.78
C LEU A 83 -12.32 21.80 -9.27
N ASP A 84 -11.65 21.05 -10.15
CA ASP A 84 -10.74 19.96 -9.77
C ASP A 84 -9.53 20.46 -8.97
N LYS A 85 -9.18 21.75 -9.12
CA LYS A 85 -8.13 22.39 -8.30
C LYS A 85 -8.58 22.68 -6.87
N ILE A 86 -9.90 22.77 -6.63
CA ILE A 86 -10.49 23.18 -5.34
C ILE A 86 -11.01 21.98 -4.56
N PHE A 87 -11.54 20.96 -5.25
CA PHE A 87 -12.28 19.85 -4.62
C PHE A 87 -11.62 18.47 -4.77
N ASP A 88 -10.44 18.38 -5.40
CA ASP A 88 -9.68 17.12 -5.59
C ASP A 88 -10.50 15.96 -6.19
N PHE A 89 -11.46 16.26 -7.08
CA PHE A 89 -12.23 15.25 -7.84
C PHE A 89 -11.36 14.35 -8.72
N ASN A 90 -10.10 14.73 -8.92
CA ASN A 90 -9.14 13.98 -9.70
C ASN A 90 -8.43 12.88 -8.89
N VAL A 91 -8.87 12.59 -7.67
CA VAL A 91 -8.29 11.55 -6.81
C VAL A 91 -9.32 10.45 -6.55
N ARG A 92 -8.99 9.22 -6.96
CA ARG A 92 -9.73 8.02 -6.62
C ARG A 92 -8.98 7.25 -5.55
N GLU A 93 -9.63 7.00 -4.43
CA GLU A 93 -9.05 6.22 -3.32
C GLU A 93 -9.71 4.84 -3.23
N ILE A 94 -8.88 3.80 -3.11
CA ILE A 94 -9.31 2.42 -2.87
C ILE A 94 -8.58 1.92 -1.60
N PRO A 95 -9.28 1.83 -0.45
CA PRO A 95 -8.70 1.32 0.77
C PRO A 95 -8.67 -0.22 0.77
N LYS A 96 -7.57 -0.79 1.25
CA LYS A 96 -7.40 -2.21 1.56
C LYS A 96 -6.79 -2.37 2.94
N SER A 97 -7.00 -3.54 3.52
CA SER A 97 -6.58 -3.81 4.89
C SER A 97 -6.08 -5.24 4.97
N PHE A 98 -4.85 -5.41 5.44
CA PHE A 98 -4.14 -6.69 5.41
C PHE A 98 -3.72 -7.11 6.81
N GLU A 99 -4.19 -8.26 7.27
CA GLU A 99 -3.72 -8.84 8.52
C GLU A 99 -2.27 -9.33 8.35
N LEU A 100 -1.34 -8.76 9.11
CA LEU A 100 0.10 -8.94 8.90
C LEU A 100 0.53 -10.42 8.95
N HIS A 101 -0.06 -11.19 9.86
CA HIS A 101 0.29 -12.60 10.04
C HIS A 101 -0.18 -13.51 8.89
N LYS A 102 -1.14 -13.08 8.07
CA LYS A 102 -1.58 -13.82 6.87
C LYS A 102 -0.62 -13.65 5.69
N TYR A 103 0.10 -12.53 5.65
CA TYR A 103 0.96 -12.16 4.52
C TYR A 103 2.45 -12.12 4.86
N VAL A 104 2.83 -12.15 6.13
CA VAL A 104 4.24 -12.15 6.56
C VAL A 104 4.42 -13.09 7.76
N SER A 105 5.30 -14.08 7.60
CA SER A 105 5.67 -15.03 8.67
C SER A 105 6.50 -14.34 9.76
N ASP A 106 6.66 -14.99 10.92
CA ASP A 106 7.50 -14.46 12.02
C ASP A 106 8.98 -14.35 11.62
N GLU A 107 9.43 -15.15 10.66
CA GLU A 107 10.75 -15.10 10.03
C GLU A 107 10.84 -14.06 8.90
N LEU A 108 9.84 -13.18 8.77
CA LEU A 108 9.77 -12.09 7.79
C LEU A 108 9.72 -12.56 6.32
N ASN A 109 9.16 -13.74 6.07
CA ASN A 109 8.90 -14.22 4.72
C ASN A 109 7.51 -13.79 4.25
N VAL A 110 7.40 -13.30 3.00
CA VAL A 110 6.10 -12.97 2.40
C VAL A 110 5.34 -14.25 2.07
N LEU A 111 4.15 -14.37 2.63
CA LEU A 111 3.17 -15.45 2.44
C LEU A 111 2.10 -15.01 1.42
N GLU A 112 1.31 -15.96 0.92
CA GLU A 112 0.13 -15.69 0.09
C GLU A 112 0.38 -14.73 -1.10
N LYS A 113 1.58 -14.80 -1.70
CA LYS A 113 2.02 -13.86 -2.76
C LYS A 113 1.03 -13.77 -3.91
N GLN A 114 0.50 -14.91 -4.37
CA GLN A 114 -0.47 -14.92 -5.47
C GLN A 114 -1.75 -14.18 -5.11
N HIS A 115 -2.29 -14.40 -3.91
CA HIS A 115 -3.48 -13.71 -3.44
C HIS A 115 -3.22 -12.20 -3.26
N LEU A 116 -2.07 -11.81 -2.71
CA LEU A 116 -1.65 -10.40 -2.62
C LEU A 116 -1.57 -9.76 -4.01
N SER A 117 -0.93 -10.44 -4.98
CA SER A 117 -0.83 -9.96 -6.36
C SER A 117 -2.20 -9.79 -7.00
N THR A 118 -3.13 -10.73 -6.82
CA THR A 118 -4.51 -10.60 -7.33
C THR A 118 -5.23 -9.38 -6.75
N ILE A 119 -5.09 -9.13 -5.44
CA ILE A 119 -5.70 -7.94 -4.82
C ILE A 119 -5.12 -6.65 -5.42
N VAL A 120 -3.80 -6.56 -5.52
CA VAL A 120 -3.13 -5.37 -6.06
C VAL A 120 -3.49 -5.17 -7.53
N GLU A 121 -3.55 -6.23 -8.34
CA GLU A 121 -3.97 -6.17 -9.74
C GLU A 121 -5.37 -5.59 -9.90
N VAL A 122 -6.33 -6.10 -9.11
CA VAL A 122 -7.72 -5.61 -9.15
C VAL A 122 -7.77 -4.13 -8.80
N VAL A 123 -7.02 -3.70 -7.77
CA VAL A 123 -6.93 -2.28 -7.42
C VAL A 123 -6.36 -1.45 -8.55
N LEU A 124 -5.24 -1.87 -9.15
CA LEU A 124 -4.62 -1.13 -10.25
C LEU A 124 -5.55 -1.01 -11.46
N LYS A 125 -6.27 -2.07 -11.81
CA LYS A 125 -7.29 -2.06 -12.87
C LYS A 125 -8.44 -1.11 -12.54
N GLU A 126 -9.01 -1.20 -11.33
CA GLU A 126 -10.10 -0.30 -10.91
C GLU A 126 -9.67 1.18 -10.93
N LEU A 127 -8.41 1.49 -10.58
CA LEU A 127 -7.88 2.85 -10.70
C LEU A 127 -7.70 3.29 -12.16
N GLU A 128 -7.25 2.40 -13.06
CA GLU A 128 -7.09 2.71 -14.48
C GLU A 128 -8.43 2.82 -15.22
N ASP A 129 -9.43 1.99 -14.88
CA ASP A 129 -10.76 1.98 -15.52
C ASP A 129 -11.53 3.27 -15.23
N VAL A 130 -11.53 3.74 -13.98
CA VAL A 130 -12.18 5.02 -13.61
C VAL A 130 -11.54 6.23 -14.31
N ALA A 131 -10.29 6.13 -14.75
CA ALA A 131 -9.64 7.20 -15.51
C ALA A 131 -10.06 7.24 -16.99
N GLN A 132 -10.74 6.19 -17.49
CA GLN A 132 -11.28 6.14 -18.86
C GLN A 132 -12.64 6.83 -18.99
N ASP A 133 -13.41 6.91 -17.90
CA ASP A 133 -14.73 7.56 -17.83
C ASP A 133 -14.62 9.10 -17.72
#